data_AF-A0A8J4TIW9-F1
#
_entry.id   AF-A0A8J4TIW9-F1
#
_cell.length_a   1.000
_cell.length_b   1.000
_cell.length_c   1.000
_cell.angle_alpha   90.00
_cell.angle_beta   90.00
_cell.angle_gamma   90.00
#
_symmetry.space_group_name_H-M   'P 1'
#
loop_
_entity.id
_entity.type
_entity.pdbx_description
1 polymer ?
#
loop_
_entity_poly.entity_id
_entity_poly.type
_entity_poly.pdbx_seq_one_letter_code
_entity_poly.pdbx_strand_id
1 'polypeptide(L)'
;MGDQPAVTLETRLNRLDDVERKIMLIMQHAGSALEELSKDRPIVKQVENHTHNFRVVLKEVESEMNSHISYLNKISAGLPFEGNTYSEAIELYQAVDRLMAVLDKLSRLC
;
A
#
# COMPACT_ATOMS: atom_id res chain seq x y z
N MET A 1 16.57 -7.72 17.42
CA MET A 1 15.20 -7.93 16.89
C MET A 1 15.25 -7.49 15.45
N GLY A 2 14.93 -8.38 14.52
CA GLY A 2 15.30 -8.27 13.10
C GLY A 2 14.81 -6.98 12.45
N ASP A 3 15.71 -6.32 11.73
CA ASP A 3 15.42 -5.19 10.86
C ASP A 3 14.64 -5.72 9.65
N GLN A 4 13.32 -5.74 9.78
CA GLN A 4 12.42 -6.10 8.69
C GLN A 4 12.39 -4.86 7.78
N PRO A 5 12.79 -4.96 6.50
CA PRO A 5 12.94 -3.79 5.65
C PRO A 5 11.61 -3.04 5.64
N ALA A 6 11.63 -1.81 6.13
CA ALA A 6 10.47 -0.95 6.11
C ALA A 6 10.00 -0.87 4.66
N VAL A 7 8.77 -1.32 4.42
CA VAL A 7 8.12 -1.08 3.13
C VAL A 7 8.21 0.43 2.89
N THR A 8 8.55 0.85 1.68
CA THR A 8 8.70 2.27 1.36
C THR A 8 7.42 2.81 0.73
N LEU A 9 7.20 4.12 0.81
CA LEU A 9 6.11 4.78 0.08
C LEU A 9 6.15 4.40 -1.41
N GLU A 10 7.34 4.41 -2.02
CA GLU A 10 7.56 3.97 -3.40
C GLU A 10 7.09 2.53 -3.63
N THR A 11 7.43 1.60 -2.73
CA THR A 11 6.96 0.21 -2.81
C THR A 11 5.43 0.13 -2.73
N ARG A 12 4.77 0.95 -1.89
CA ARG A 12 3.31 1.00 -1.83
C ARG A 12 2.68 1.55 -3.10
N LEU A 13 3.25 2.59 -3.68
CA LEU A 13 2.78 3.16 -4.94
C LEU A 13 2.91 2.13 -6.07
N ASN A 14 4.06 1.45 -6.16
CA ASN A 14 4.25 0.37 -7.14
C ASN A 14 3.25 -0.78 -6.98
N ARG A 15 2.83 -1.09 -5.75
CA ARG A 15 1.77 -2.08 -5.47
C ARG A 15 0.39 -1.59 -5.91
N LEU A 16 0.08 -0.29 -5.75
CA LEU A 16 -1.15 0.30 -6.29
C LEU A 16 -1.17 0.27 -7.82
N ASP A 17 -0.05 0.54 -8.48
CA ASP A 17 0.07 0.41 -9.94
C ASP A 17 -0.15 -1.05 -10.39
N ASP A 18 0.28 -2.02 -9.58
CA ASP A 18 0.00 -3.44 -9.82
C ASP A 18 -1.47 -3.78 -9.67
N VAL A 19 -2.15 -3.20 -8.67
CA VAL A 19 -3.60 -3.31 -8.51
C VAL A 19 -4.33 -2.77 -9.74
N GLU A 20 -3.95 -1.60 -10.25
CA GLU A 20 -4.57 -1.02 -11.44
C GLU A 20 -4.40 -1.94 -12.67
N ARG A 21 -3.20 -2.47 -12.89
CA ARG A 21 -2.94 -3.47 -13.94
C ARG A 21 -3.78 -4.73 -13.77
N LYS A 22 -3.95 -5.21 -12.55
CA LYS A 22 -4.80 -6.39 -12.25
C LYS A 22 -6.28 -6.12 -12.47
N ILE A 23 -6.76 -4.91 -12.22
CA ILE A 23 -8.15 -4.52 -12.56
C ILE A 23 -8.40 -4.65 -14.07
N MET A 24 -7.44 -4.24 -14.90
CA MET A 24 -7.53 -4.44 -16.34
C MET A 24 -7.58 -5.93 -16.72
N LEU A 25 -6.82 -6.78 -16.05
CA LEU A 25 -6.87 -8.24 -16.24
C LEU A 25 -8.21 -8.85 -15.82
N ILE A 26 -8.81 -8.38 -14.72
CA ILE A 26 -10.16 -8.79 -14.29
C ILE A 26 -11.18 -8.49 -15.40
N MET A 27 -11.15 -7.26 -15.94
CA MET A 27 -12.03 -6.87 -17.04
C MET A 27 -11.81 -7.72 -18.29
N GLN A 28 -10.55 -8.04 -18.61
CA GLN A 28 -10.22 -8.92 -19.73
C GLN A 28 -10.77 -10.33 -19.53
N HIS A 29 -10.57 -10.96 -18.36
CA HIS A 29 -11.09 -12.30 -18.08
C HIS A 29 -12.62 -12.35 -18.12
N ALA A 30 -13.30 -11.34 -17.58
CA ALA A 30 -14.76 -11.21 -17.69
C ALA A 30 -15.19 -11.07 -19.16
N GLY A 31 -14.52 -10.20 -19.92
CA GLY A 31 -14.77 -10.01 -21.34
C GLY A 31 -14.62 -11.30 -22.14
N SER A 32 -13.53 -12.04 -21.95
CA SER A 32 -13.31 -13.33 -22.63
C SER A 32 -14.34 -14.39 -22.26
N ALA A 33 -14.79 -14.43 -20.99
CA ALA A 33 -15.87 -15.34 -20.60
C ALA A 33 -17.19 -15.01 -21.32
N LEU A 34 -17.54 -13.73 -21.39
CA LEU A 34 -18.74 -13.25 -22.08
C LEU A 34 -18.65 -13.45 -23.59
N GLU A 35 -17.48 -13.20 -24.19
CA GLU A 35 -17.22 -13.43 -25.61
C GLU A 35 -17.39 -14.92 -25.96
N GLU A 36 -16.84 -15.83 -25.15
CA GLU A 36 -17.02 -17.27 -25.35
C GLU A 36 -18.50 -17.68 -25.24
N LEU A 37 -19.21 -17.16 -24.25
CA LEU A 37 -20.66 -17.40 -24.07
C LEU A 37 -21.51 -16.86 -25.23
N SER A 38 -21.02 -15.85 -25.97
CA SER A 38 -21.75 -15.26 -27.10
C SER A 38 -21.68 -16.07 -28.39
N LYS A 39 -20.82 -17.10 -28.46
CA LYS A 39 -20.67 -17.95 -29.64
C LYS A 39 -21.89 -18.86 -29.84
N ASP A 40 -22.16 -19.25 -31.09
CA ASP A 40 -23.22 -20.22 -31.42
C ASP A 40 -23.05 -21.58 -30.70
N ARG A 41 -21.80 -21.96 -30.44
CA ARG A 41 -21.42 -23.18 -29.71
C ARG A 41 -20.33 -22.87 -28.67
N PRO A 42 -20.71 -22.37 -27.48
CA PRO A 42 -19.75 -22.05 -26.42
C PRO A 42 -19.01 -23.29 -25.91
N ILE A 43 -17.71 -23.13 -25.63
CA ILE A 43 -16.89 -24.15 -24.98
C ILE A 43 -16.92 -23.92 -23.47
N VAL A 44 -17.76 -24.68 -22.76
CA VAL A 44 -17.97 -24.56 -21.32
C VAL A 44 -16.66 -24.51 -20.53
N LYS A 45 -15.70 -25.38 -20.85
CA LYS A 45 -14.40 -25.42 -20.19
C LYS A 45 -13.61 -24.10 -20.32
N GLN A 46 -13.74 -23.40 -21.44
CA GLN A 46 -13.09 -22.09 -21.62
C GLN A 46 -13.77 -21.02 -20.76
N VAL A 47 -15.11 -21.01 -20.73
CA VAL A 47 -15.88 -20.12 -19.84
C VAL A 47 -15.50 -20.33 -18.38
N GLU A 48 -15.42 -21.59 -17.94
CA GLU A 48 -15.01 -21.94 -16.58
C GLU A 48 -13.59 -21.45 -16.28
N ASN A 49 -12.65 -21.64 -17.20
CA ASN A 49 -11.28 -21.15 -17.04
C ASN A 49 -11.21 -19.61 -16.94
N HIS A 50 -11.91 -18.89 -17.82
CA HIS A 50 -11.94 -17.43 -17.78
C HIS A 50 -12.59 -16.91 -16.49
N THR A 51 -13.68 -17.53 -16.05
CA THR A 51 -14.38 -17.19 -14.80
C THR A 51 -13.53 -17.52 -13.57
N HIS A 52 -12.78 -18.63 -13.60
CA HIS A 52 -11.83 -18.97 -12.55
C HIS A 52 -10.72 -17.93 -12.43
N ASN A 53 -10.09 -17.57 -13.55
CA ASN A 53 -9.01 -16.57 -13.57
C ASN A 53 -9.52 -15.18 -13.13
N PHE A 54 -10.70 -14.76 -13.60
CA PHE A 54 -11.39 -13.57 -13.11
C PHE A 54 -11.46 -13.56 -11.59
N ARG A 55 -11.92 -14.66 -10.99
CA ARG A 55 -12.11 -14.78 -9.54
C ARG A 55 -10.79 -14.77 -8.77
N VAL A 56 -9.74 -15.39 -9.32
CA VAL A 56 -8.41 -15.41 -8.71
C VAL A 56 -7.84 -14.01 -8.65
N VAL A 57 -7.80 -13.30 -9.78
CA VAL A 57 -7.24 -11.93 -9.83
C VAL A 57 -8.07 -10.96 -9.00
N LEU A 58 -9.41 -11.12 -8.98
CA LEU A 58 -10.28 -10.31 -8.13
C LEU A 58 -9.93 -10.44 -6.64
N LYS A 59 -9.70 -11.67 -6.16
CA LYS A 59 -9.29 -11.90 -4.76
C LYS A 59 -7.93 -11.28 -4.44
N GLU A 60 -6.99 -11.32 -5.38
CA GLU A 60 -5.69 -10.67 -5.20
C GLU A 60 -5.83 -9.15 -5.06
N VAL A 61 -6.64 -8.53 -5.92
CA VAL A 61 -6.95 -7.09 -5.85
C VAL A 61 -7.63 -6.74 -4.53
N GLU A 62 -8.64 -7.50 -4.11
CA GLU A 62 -9.33 -7.30 -2.82
C GLU A 62 -8.36 -7.38 -1.64
N SER A 63 -7.46 -8.38 -1.64
CA SER A 63 -6.48 -8.55 -0.56
C SER A 63 -5.49 -7.39 -0.50
N GLU A 64 -5.00 -6.92 -1.66
CA GLU A 64 -4.04 -5.82 -1.72
C GLU A 64 -4.70 -4.50 -1.31
N MET A 65 -5.89 -4.21 -1.82
CA MET A 65 -6.68 -3.03 -1.43
C MET A 65 -6.97 -3.01 0.07
N ASN A 66 -7.33 -4.14 0.68
CA ASN A 66 -7.52 -4.25 2.12
C ASN A 66 -6.23 -3.96 2.91
N SER A 67 -5.07 -4.37 2.40
CA SER A 67 -3.76 -4.03 2.99
C SER A 67 -3.51 -2.52 2.98
N HIS A 68 -3.81 -1.85 1.85
CA HIS A 68 -3.71 -0.39 1.74
C HIS A 68 -4.68 0.34 2.67
N ILE A 69 -5.94 -0.09 2.74
CA ILE A 69 -6.94 0.48 3.67
C ILE A 69 -6.49 0.30 5.12
N SER A 70 -6.02 -0.90 5.48
CA SER A 70 -5.53 -1.19 6.82
C SER A 70 -4.33 -0.31 7.19
N TYR A 71 -3.46 -0.01 6.23
CA TYR A 71 -2.37 0.93 6.41
C TYR A 71 -2.85 2.36 6.62
N LEU A 72 -3.76 2.87 5.79
CA LEU A 72 -4.32 4.21 5.94
C LEU A 72 -5.07 4.38 7.27
N ASN A 73 -5.72 3.32 7.77
CA ASN A 73 -6.34 3.31 9.09
C ASN A 73 -5.29 3.47 10.20
N LYS A 74 -4.13 2.81 10.10
CA LYS A 74 -3.03 2.96 11.07
C LYS A 74 -2.49 4.38 11.07
N ILE A 75 -2.27 4.98 9.89
CA ILE A 75 -1.82 6.37 9.77
C ILE A 75 -2.84 7.31 10.38
N SER A 76 -4.12 7.14 10.03
CA SER A 76 -5.21 7.99 10.53
C SER A 76 -5.37 7.91 12.05
N ALA A 77 -5.00 6.77 12.65
CA ALA A 77 -4.94 6.56 14.09
C ALA A 77 -3.67 7.13 14.76
N GLY A 78 -2.77 7.77 14.00
CA GLY A 78 -1.55 8.37 14.49
C GLY A 78 -0.42 7.37 14.79
N LEU A 79 -0.52 6.13 14.31
CA LEU A 79 0.55 5.14 14.46
C LEU A 79 1.75 5.48 13.55
N PRO A 80 2.98 5.13 13.95
CA PRO A 80 4.16 5.30 13.10
C PRO A 80 3.97 4.60 11.76
N PHE A 81 4.34 5.27 10.67
CA PHE A 81 4.29 4.74 9.32
C PHE A 81 5.57 5.07 8.56
N GLU A 82 5.65 4.61 7.32
CA GLU A 82 6.82 4.69 6.45
C GLU A 82 7.22 6.15 6.22
N GLY A 83 8.28 6.57 6.91
CA GLY A 83 8.78 7.94 6.84
C GLY A 83 7.84 8.92 7.53
N ASN A 84 7.87 8.97 8.86
CA ASN A 84 7.42 10.16 9.54
C ASN A 84 8.57 11.17 9.57
N THR A 85 8.58 12.09 8.59
CA THR A 85 9.25 13.39 8.76
C THR A 85 8.86 14.03 10.09
N TYR A 86 7.71 13.65 10.68
CA TYR A 86 7.27 14.04 12.01
C TYR A 86 8.11 13.47 13.18
N SER A 87 8.59 12.21 13.18
CA SER A 87 9.53 11.79 14.25
C SER A 87 10.87 12.47 14.07
N GLU A 88 11.38 12.53 12.84
CA GLU A 88 12.65 13.22 12.57
C GLU A 88 12.56 14.70 12.96
N ALA A 89 11.42 15.35 12.69
CA ALA A 89 11.14 16.71 13.13
C ALA A 89 11.04 16.80 14.65
N ILE A 90 10.35 15.88 15.34
CA ILE A 90 10.31 15.84 16.81
C ILE A 90 11.71 15.65 17.39
N GLU A 91 12.50 14.73 16.86
CA GLU A 91 13.88 14.48 17.29
C GLU A 91 14.74 15.73 17.09
N LEU A 92 14.57 16.42 15.96
CA LEU A 92 15.22 17.71 15.70
C LEU A 92 14.76 18.79 16.71
N TYR A 93 13.46 18.95 16.94
CA TYR A 93 12.93 19.92 17.91
C TYR A 93 13.44 19.62 19.33
N GLN A 94 13.45 18.35 19.74
CA GLN A 94 14.02 17.94 21.02
C GLN A 94 15.53 18.20 21.11
N ALA A 95 16.27 17.99 20.02
CA ALA A 95 17.69 18.33 19.97
C ALA A 95 17.93 19.84 20.10
N VAL A 96 17.10 20.66 19.44
CA VAL A 96 17.11 22.13 19.55
C VAL A 96 16.80 22.58 20.98
N ASP A 97 15.76 22.02 21.61
CA ASP A 97 15.40 22.35 22.99
C ASP A 97 16.55 22.04 23.97
N ARG A 98 17.19 20.88 23.80
CA ARG A 98 18.38 20.51 24.59
C ARG A 98 19.52 21.51 24.38
N LEU A 99 19.77 21.94 23.15
CA LEU A 99 20.81 22.91 22.82
C LEU A 99 20.54 24.28 23.47
N MET A 100 19.29 24.77 23.39
CA MET A 100 18.89 26.04 24.00
C MET A 100 19.01 26.00 25.51
N ALA A 101 18.66 24.89 26.15
CA ALA A 101 18.83 24.71 27.59
C ALA A 101 20.31 24.80 28.02
N VAL A 102 21.23 24.25 27.21
CA VAL A 102 22.67 24.36 27.46
C VAL A 102 23.16 25.80 27.27
N LEU A 103 22.68 26.49 26.24
CA LEU A 103 23.04 27.88 25.97
C LEU A 103 22.58 28.82 27.10
N ASP A 104 21.34 28.70 27.57
CA ASP A 104 20.83 29.47 28.72
C ASP A 104 21.64 29.20 30.00
N LYS A 105 22.10 27.97 30.19
CA LYS A 105 22.93 27.63 31.34
C LYS A 105 24.32 28.27 31.26
N LEU A 106 24.93 28.32 30.07
CA LEU A 106 26.22 28.96 29.84
C LEU A 106 26.15 30.48 29.97
N SER A 107 25.10 31.11 29.44
CA SER A 107 24.93 32.56 29.53
C SER A 107 24.76 33.07 30.96
N ARG A 108 24.29 32.22 31.88
CA ARG A 108 24.20 32.54 33.31
C ARG A 108 25.51 32.37 34.07
N LEU A 109 26.52 31.73 33.48
CA LEU A 109 27.82 31.45 34.09
C LEU A 109 28.93 32.43 33.65
N CYS A 110 28.67 33.21 32.59
CA CYS A 110 29.52 34.32 32.13
C CYS A 110 28.92 35.66 32.54
#